data_AF-A0A497EL90-F1
#
_entry.id   AF-A0A497EL90-F1
#
_cell.length_a   1.000
_cell.length_b   1.000
_cell.length_c   1.000
_cell.angle_alpha   90.00
_cell.angle_beta   90.00
_cell.angle_gamma   90.00
#
_symmetry.space_group_name_H-M   'P 1'
#
loop_
_entity.id
_entity.type
_entity.pdbx_description
1 polymer ?
#
loop_
_entity_poly.entity_id
_entity_poly.type
_entity_poly.pdbx_seq_one_letter_code
_entity_poly.pdbx_strand_id
1 'polypeptide(L)'
;MEKIGKSLKYLITWHIAVVNRMKIRDVLNKLRWKPGEGLDKYEIVIVHRGALGDVKHIDGASIKDVAKGAFTYVEDGEEKIIPFHRVIEIRLKATGEVIWKR
;
A
#
# COMPACT_ATOMS: atom_id res chain seq x y z
N MET A 1 -1.87 -13.47 38.84
CA MET A 1 -2.41 -12.97 37.56
C MET A 1 -1.54 -11.80 37.14
N GLU A 2 -0.57 -12.01 36.25
CA GLU A 2 0.14 -10.88 35.62
C GLU A 2 0.73 -11.36 34.29
N LYS A 3 0.06 -10.99 33.19
CA LYS A 3 0.62 -11.09 31.85
C LYS A 3 0.32 -9.78 31.15
N ILE A 4 1.06 -8.73 31.49
CA ILE A 4 1.05 -7.48 30.74
C ILE A 4 2.51 -7.12 30.47
N GLY A 5 2.83 -6.94 29.19
CA GLY A 5 4.19 -6.63 28.75
C GLY A 5 4.60 -7.30 27.45
N LYS A 6 3.68 -7.62 26.54
CA LYS A 6 4.06 -7.88 25.14
C LYS A 6 4.43 -6.54 24.52
N SER A 7 5.74 -6.25 24.53
CA SER A 7 6.36 -5.06 23.94
C SER A 7 5.82 -4.78 22.54
N LEU A 8 5.38 -3.53 22.30
CA LEU A 8 4.83 -3.04 21.03
C LEU A 8 5.77 -3.36 19.85
N LYS A 9 7.09 -3.40 20.10
CA LYS A 9 8.10 -3.79 19.11
C LYS A 9 7.83 -5.18 18.53
N TYR A 10 7.45 -6.17 19.35
CA TYR A 10 7.19 -7.54 18.86
C TYR A 10 5.91 -7.64 18.02
N LEU A 11 4.87 -6.85 18.33
CA LEU A 11 3.64 -6.80 17.54
C LEU A 11 3.85 -6.12 16.18
N ILE A 12 4.64 -5.04 16.15
CA ILE A 12 5.01 -4.31 14.94
C ILE A 12 5.93 -5.16 14.06
N THR A 13 6.96 -5.80 14.63
CA THR A 13 7.87 -6.69 13.91
C THR A 13 7.16 -7.92 13.33
N TRP A 14 6.15 -8.47 14.00
CA TRP A 14 5.34 -9.56 13.45
C TRP A 14 4.43 -9.13 12.30
N HIS A 15 3.79 -7.95 12.40
CA HIS A 15 2.99 -7.42 11.29
C HIS A 15 3.86 -7.19 10.05
N ILE A 16 5.02 -6.53 10.21
CA ILE A 16 5.94 -6.25 9.09
C ILE A 16 6.47 -7.55 8.45
N ALA A 17 6.84 -8.55 9.25
CA ALA A 17 7.35 -9.83 8.74
C ALA A 17 6.29 -10.68 8.01
N VAL A 18 5.02 -10.61 8.43
CA VAL A 18 3.90 -11.32 7.78
C VAL A 18 3.51 -10.65 6.45
N VAL A 19 3.68 -9.33 6.32
CA VAL A 19 3.39 -8.63 5.06
C VAL A 19 4.45 -8.90 3.98
N ASN A 20 5.68 -9.23 4.36
CA ASN A 20 6.79 -9.47 3.43
C ASN A 20 6.62 -10.71 2.51
N ARG A 21 5.57 -11.54 2.70
CA ARG A 21 5.22 -12.65 1.78
C ARG A 21 3.98 -12.40 0.93
N MET A 22 3.26 -11.30 1.13
CA MET A 22 2.06 -11.01 0.36
C MET A 22 2.39 -10.33 -0.96
N LYS A 23 1.76 -10.80 -2.04
CA LYS A 23 1.84 -10.11 -3.33
C LYS A 23 1.12 -8.77 -3.21
N ILE A 24 1.60 -7.77 -3.93
CA ILE A 24 1.00 -6.42 -3.94
C ILE A 24 -0.51 -6.46 -4.21
N ARG A 25 -0.94 -7.32 -5.14
CA ARG A 25 -2.37 -7.56 -5.41
C ARG A 25 -3.16 -7.94 -4.16
N ASP A 26 -2.63 -8.86 -3.37
CA ASP A 26 -3.30 -9.37 -2.18
C ASP A 26 -3.37 -8.29 -1.11
N VAL A 27 -2.31 -7.49 -0.98
CA VAL A 27 -2.29 -6.30 -0.10
C VAL A 27 -3.38 -5.32 -0.53
N LEU A 28 -3.39 -4.89 -1.78
CA LEU A 28 -4.36 -3.91 -2.28
C LEU A 28 -5.81 -4.40 -2.13
N ASN A 29 -6.09 -5.67 -2.44
CA ASN A 29 -7.43 -6.23 -2.25
C ASN A 29 -7.82 -6.31 -0.77
N LYS A 30 -6.90 -6.71 0.12
CA LYS A 30 -7.17 -6.71 1.56
C LYS A 30 -7.51 -5.31 2.07
N LEU A 31 -6.77 -4.29 1.62
CA LEU A 31 -7.01 -2.90 2.01
C LEU A 31 -8.32 -2.36 1.42
N ARG A 32 -8.64 -2.70 0.17
CA ARG A 32 -9.86 -2.29 -0.53
C ARG A 32 -11.14 -2.78 0.15
N TRP A 33 -11.11 -3.99 0.70
CA TRP A 33 -12.28 -4.65 1.28
C TRP A 33 -12.28 -4.68 2.81
N LYS A 34 -11.40 -3.93 3.46
CA LYS A 34 -11.32 -3.89 4.92
C LYS A 34 -12.53 -3.15 5.50
N PRO A 35 -13.37 -3.76 6.35
CA PRO A 35 -14.57 -3.08 6.87
C PRO A 35 -14.25 -1.78 7.61
N GLY A 36 -14.98 -0.70 7.31
CA GLY A 36 -14.74 0.63 7.90
C GLY A 36 -13.47 1.32 7.40
N GLU A 37 -12.80 0.74 6.41
CA GLU A 37 -11.62 1.27 5.76
C GLU A 37 -11.73 1.10 4.24
N GLY A 38 -10.93 1.85 3.52
CA GLY A 38 -10.86 1.76 2.08
C GLY A 38 -9.48 2.18 1.61
N LEU A 39 -9.22 2.04 0.30
CA LEU A 39 -7.96 2.46 -0.29
C LEU A 39 -7.71 3.97 -0.14
N ASP A 40 -8.74 4.77 0.11
CA ASP A 40 -8.68 6.21 0.35
C ASP A 40 -7.79 6.61 1.54
N LYS A 41 -7.56 5.71 2.51
CA LYS A 41 -6.65 5.98 3.63
C LYS A 41 -5.18 5.72 3.31
N TYR A 42 -4.89 5.20 2.12
CA TYR A 42 -3.57 4.72 1.75
C TYR A 42 -2.97 5.50 0.59
N GLU A 43 -1.64 5.55 0.57
CA GLU A 43 -0.83 6.08 -0.52
C GLU A 43 0.03 4.97 -1.08
N ILE A 44 0.07 4.87 -2.41
CA ILE A 44 0.86 3.90 -3.16
C ILE A 44 2.02 4.66 -3.78
N VAL A 45 3.25 4.33 -3.36
CA VAL A 45 4.46 4.95 -3.90
C VAL A 45 5.02 4.05 -4.99
N ILE A 46 5.27 4.65 -6.16
CA ILE A 46 5.74 3.94 -7.35
C ILE A 46 6.99 4.58 -7.90
N VAL A 47 7.82 3.80 -8.59
CA VAL A 47 8.88 4.35 -9.44
C VAL A 47 8.26 4.93 -10.72
N HIS A 48 8.58 6.19 -11.01
CA HIS A 48 8.17 6.87 -12.23
C HIS A 48 9.37 7.59 -12.85
N ARG A 49 9.78 7.15 -14.05
CA ARG A 49 10.94 7.72 -14.75
C ARG A 49 10.64 9.16 -15.14
N GLY A 50 11.54 10.09 -14.79
CA GLY A 50 11.44 11.51 -15.16
C GLY A 50 10.83 12.44 -14.09
N ALA A 51 10.51 11.93 -12.89
CA ALA A 51 10.10 12.75 -11.75
C ALA A 51 11.30 13.07 -10.84
N LEU A 52 11.25 14.19 -10.11
CA LEU A 52 12.25 14.54 -9.09
C LEU A 52 12.29 13.44 -8.00
N GLY A 53 13.39 12.70 -7.90
CA GLY A 53 13.53 11.56 -6.99
C GLY A 53 12.99 10.23 -7.53
N ASP A 54 12.60 10.16 -8.82
CA ASP A 54 12.13 8.96 -9.54
C ASP A 54 10.91 8.25 -8.91
N VAL A 55 10.16 8.94 -8.03
CA VAL A 55 8.98 8.38 -7.37
C VAL A 55 7.73 9.22 -7.60
N LYS A 56 6.59 8.54 -7.60
CA LYS A 56 5.26 9.16 -7.66
C LYS A 56 4.38 8.57 -6.56
N HIS A 57 3.59 9.46 -5.95
CA HIS A 57 2.63 9.13 -4.91
C HIS A 57 1.24 9.08 -5.54
N ILE A 58 0.58 7.94 -5.45
CA ILE A 58 -0.77 7.73 -5.97
C ILE A 58 -1.72 7.59 -4.79
N ASP A 59 -2.74 8.43 -4.77
CA ASP A 59 -3.84 8.33 -3.82
C ASP A 59 -4.61 7.02 -4.06
N GLY A 60 -4.74 6.17 -3.05
CA GLY A 60 -5.50 4.92 -3.18
C GLY A 60 -6.99 5.12 -3.51
N ALA A 61 -7.59 6.28 -3.21
CA ALA A 61 -8.94 6.64 -3.63
C ALA A 61 -9.10 6.73 -5.16
N SER A 62 -8.00 7.01 -5.88
CA SER A 62 -8.01 7.11 -7.34
C SER A 62 -7.98 5.74 -8.03
N ILE A 63 -7.67 4.65 -7.30
CA ILE A 63 -7.57 3.30 -7.86
C ILE A 63 -8.95 2.79 -8.25
N LYS A 64 -9.09 2.36 -9.52
CA LYS A 64 -10.33 1.80 -10.08
C LYS A 64 -10.33 0.29 -10.07
N ASP A 65 -9.27 -0.35 -10.59
CA ASP A 65 -9.16 -1.80 -10.66
C ASP A 65 -7.83 -2.33 -10.12
N VAL A 66 -7.86 -3.56 -9.61
CA VAL A 66 -6.69 -4.31 -9.13
C VAL A 66 -6.61 -5.65 -9.89
N ALA A 67 -6.02 -5.59 -11.07
CA ALA A 67 -5.80 -6.73 -11.95
C ALA A 67 -4.68 -7.67 -11.46
N LYS A 68 -4.38 -8.73 -12.23
CA LYS A 68 -3.41 -9.77 -11.84
C LYS A 68 -1.98 -9.25 -11.67
N GLY A 69 -1.56 -8.25 -12.46
CA GLY A 69 -0.17 -7.77 -12.49
C GLY A 69 -0.03 -6.24 -12.43
N ALA A 70 -1.13 -5.52 -12.30
CA ALA A 70 -1.19 -4.07 -12.32
C ALA A 70 -2.44 -3.59 -11.57
N PHE A 71 -2.46 -2.31 -11.23
CA PHE A 71 -3.70 -1.61 -10.89
C PHE A 71 -3.93 -0.48 -11.88
N THR A 72 -5.18 -0.02 -12.00
CA THR A 72 -5.53 1.18 -12.76
C THR A 72 -5.99 2.28 -11.82
N TYR A 73 -5.67 3.52 -12.17
CA TYR A 73 -6.12 4.69 -11.43
C TYR A 73 -6.46 5.82 -12.40
N VAL A 74 -7.30 6.76 -11.95
CA VAL A 74 -7.65 7.94 -12.74
C VAL A 74 -6.88 9.15 -12.24
N GLU A 75 -6.25 9.86 -13.17
CA GLU A 75 -5.56 11.12 -12.93
C GLU A 75 -5.83 12.05 -14.09
N ASP A 76 -6.23 13.29 -13.80
CA ASP A 76 -6.59 14.31 -14.80
C ASP A 76 -7.65 13.83 -15.81
N GLY A 77 -8.56 12.95 -15.36
CA GLY A 77 -9.61 12.36 -16.19
C GLY A 77 -9.15 11.18 -17.08
N GLU A 78 -7.86 10.84 -17.07
CA GLU A 78 -7.29 9.75 -17.84
C GLU A 78 -7.06 8.50 -16.96
N GLU A 79 -7.42 7.34 -17.48
CA GLU A 79 -7.10 6.07 -16.83
C GLU A 79 -5.65 5.65 -17.15
N LYS A 80 -4.88 5.40 -16.09
CA LYS A 80 -3.47 5.03 -16.17
C LYS A 80 -3.26 3.66 -15.54
N ILE A 81 -2.46 2.81 -16.20
CA ILE A 81 -2.15 1.45 -15.77
C ILE A 81 -0.76 1.42 -15.14
N ILE A 82 -0.66 0.91 -13.91
CA ILE A 82 0.60 0.79 -13.18
C ILE A 82 0.91 -0.69 -12.88
N PRO A 83 1.96 -1.24 -13.50
CA PRO A 83 2.45 -2.57 -13.15
C PRO A 83 2.94 -2.66 -11.71
N PHE A 84 2.68 -3.78 -11.04
CA PHE A 84 3.06 -3.96 -9.64
C PHE A 84 4.57 -3.91 -9.39
N HIS A 85 5.40 -4.28 -10.37
CA HIS A 85 6.86 -4.17 -10.22
C HIS A 85 7.35 -2.72 -10.02
N ARG A 86 6.51 -1.71 -10.33
CA ARG A 86 6.80 -0.30 -10.06
C ARG A 86 6.46 0.12 -8.65
N VAL A 87 5.62 -0.62 -7.92
CA VAL A 87 5.26 -0.29 -6.54
C VAL A 87 6.43 -0.57 -5.62
N ILE A 88 6.80 0.42 -4.81
CA ILE A 88 7.90 0.32 -3.85
C ILE A 88 7.44 0.44 -2.41
N GLU A 89 6.30 1.08 -2.16
CA GLU A 89 5.75 1.26 -0.81
C GLU A 89 4.22 1.43 -0.86
N ILE A 90 3.52 0.90 0.14
CA ILE A 90 2.12 1.21 0.44
C ILE A 90 2.07 1.62 1.91
N ARG A 91 1.51 2.80 2.19
CA ARG A 91 1.49 3.37 3.55
C ARG A 91 0.18 4.06 3.88
N LEU A 92 -0.10 4.20 5.17
CA LEU A 92 -1.20 5.02 5.67
C LEU A 92 -0.90 6.51 5.48
N LYS A 93 -1.86 7.27 4.95
CA LYS A 93 -1.71 8.73 4.78
C LYS A 93 -1.59 9.46 6.10
N ALA A 94 -2.37 9.05 7.10
CA ALA A 94 -2.48 9.77 8.37
C ALA A 94 -1.21 9.67 9.23
N THR A 95 -0.53 8.53 9.19
CA THR A 95 0.60 8.24 10.10
C THR A 95 1.92 8.03 9.36
N GLY A 96 1.89 7.80 8.05
CA GLY A 96 3.05 7.34 7.28
C GLY A 96 3.44 5.88 7.58
N GLU A 97 2.64 5.13 8.35
CA GLU A 97 2.91 3.74 8.67
C GLU A 97 2.94 2.89 7.41
N VAL A 98 4.07 2.20 7.20
CA VAL A 98 4.31 1.37 6.02
C VAL A 98 3.64 0.01 6.21
N ILE A 99 2.66 -0.27 5.35
CA ILE A 99 1.96 -1.56 5.31
C ILE A 99 2.76 -2.56 4.51
N TRP A 100 3.29 -2.15 3.36
CA TRP A 100 4.06 -2.99 2.46
C TRP A 100 5.22 -2.19 1.87
N LYS A 101 6.37 -2.84 1.68
CA LYS A 101 7.56 -2.26 1.05
C LYS A 101 8.33 -3.34 0.31
N ARG A 102 8.92 -2.97 -0.82
CA ARG A 102 9.84 -3.83 -1.57
C ARG A 102 11.24 -3.86 -0.94
#